data_AF-A0A817P682-F1
#
_entry.id   AF-A0A817P682-F1
#
_cell.length_a   1.000
_cell.length_b   1.000
_cell.length_c   1.000
_cell.angle_alpha   90.00
_cell.angle_beta   90.00
_cell.angle_gamma   90.00
#
_symmetry.space_group_name_H-M   'P 1'
#
loop_
_entity.id
_entity.type
_entity.pdbx_description
1 polymer ?
#
loop_
_entity_poly.entity_id
_entity_poly.type
_entity_poly.pdbx_seq_one_letter_code
_entity_poly.pdbx_strand_id
1 'polypeptide(L)'
;MGNGYGSDPDQLKYADGIFIEPKTQILYVADAANNRVQKRYPNGKIKTAAGRPDGAGGSTLDKLTSPSGVFADENENVYVADLHNQRIQFWQKDAKSGKTVAGNGTTGSALNEFNSPIRVLLDSKKNIIVVDLQNQRVTQWSLPYDPTKSVGTLLAGGNGAGLNPYQLNFPVGLYFDEPNNMLYIANDASHSVTQWELGTYGTKSIYAGIPGRPGSSAAQLNSPEGITFDKYGNLYIADINNHSNYPQHLIK
;
A
#
# COMPACT_ATOMS: atom_id res chain seq x y z
N MET A 1 5.51 17.60 10.55
CA MET A 1 6.68 16.97 9.90
C MET A 1 7.66 16.63 11.02
N GLY A 2 8.16 15.39 11.10
CA GLY A 2 8.69 14.77 12.33
C GLY A 2 9.88 15.46 13.00
N ASN A 3 10.07 15.22 14.30
CA ASN A 3 11.15 15.79 15.11
C ASN A 3 12.50 15.06 14.89
N GLY A 4 12.79 14.69 13.64
CA GLY A 4 14.03 14.00 13.23
C GLY A 4 13.93 12.48 13.18
N TYR A 5 15.09 11.86 12.94
CA TYR A 5 15.29 10.42 12.85
C TYR A 5 15.47 9.79 14.24
N GLY A 6 14.71 8.75 14.57
CA GLY A 6 14.86 8.04 15.83
C GLY A 6 13.60 7.29 16.27
N SER A 7 13.54 6.91 17.55
CA SER A 7 12.51 6.04 18.13
C SER A 7 11.56 6.74 19.10
N ASP A 8 11.79 8.03 19.40
CA ASP A 8 10.91 8.79 20.28
C ASP A 8 9.49 8.89 19.70
N PRO A 9 8.44 9.11 20.50
CA PRO A 9 7.04 9.08 20.04
C PRO A 9 6.72 10.03 18.87
N ASP A 10 7.55 11.03 18.62
CA ASP A 10 7.40 12.06 17.58
C ASP A 10 8.45 11.97 16.44
N GLN A 11 9.41 11.06 16.55
CA GLN A 11 10.44 10.74 15.55
C GLN A 11 10.02 9.58 14.65
N LEU A 12 10.66 9.44 13.49
CA LEU A 12 10.45 8.34 12.56
C LEU A 12 11.79 7.66 12.23
N LYS A 13 11.77 6.37 11.89
CA LYS A 13 12.93 5.60 11.48
C LYS A 13 12.57 4.72 10.29
N TYR A 14 13.11 5.08 9.12
CA TYR A 14 12.79 4.44 7.83
C TYR A 14 11.29 4.32 7.61
N ALA A 15 10.59 5.46 7.54
CA ALA A 15 9.18 5.47 7.21
C ALA A 15 8.97 5.02 5.76
N ASP A 16 7.99 4.16 5.51
CA ASP A 16 7.74 3.53 4.21
C ASP A 16 6.42 4.05 3.61
N GLY A 17 5.27 3.63 4.17
CA GLY A 17 3.95 4.08 3.73
C GLY A 17 3.38 5.24 4.54
N ILE A 18 2.63 6.09 3.85
CA ILE A 18 1.82 7.16 4.46
C ILE A 18 0.38 7.09 3.96
N PHE A 19 -0.56 7.54 4.79
CA PHE A 19 -1.95 7.72 4.41
C PHE A 19 -2.54 8.93 5.15
N ILE A 20 -3.30 9.77 4.46
CA ILE A 20 -4.05 10.86 5.08
C ILE A 20 -5.52 10.53 4.96
N GLU A 21 -6.23 10.41 6.09
CA GLU A 21 -7.68 10.21 6.04
C GLU A 21 -8.34 11.53 5.62
N PRO A 22 -9.06 11.56 4.48
CA PRO A 22 -9.44 12.81 3.83
C PRO A 22 -10.45 13.66 4.61
N LYS A 23 -11.24 13.10 5.52
CA LYS A 23 -12.22 13.89 6.29
C LYS A 23 -11.62 14.51 7.54
N THR A 24 -10.87 13.72 8.30
CA THR A 24 -10.25 14.09 9.58
C THR A 24 -8.89 14.75 9.41
N GLN A 25 -8.26 14.60 8.23
CA GLN A 25 -6.92 15.09 7.90
C GLN A 25 -5.83 14.51 8.82
N ILE A 26 -6.09 13.36 9.46
CA ILE A 26 -5.10 12.66 10.27
C ILE A 26 -4.12 11.95 9.33
N LEU A 27 -2.82 12.21 9.54
CA LEU A 27 -1.73 11.55 8.83
C LEU A 27 -1.31 10.29 9.58
N TYR A 28 -1.32 9.16 8.90
CA TYR A 28 -0.82 7.88 9.35
C TYR A 28 0.50 7.58 8.64
N VAL A 29 1.49 7.10 9.39
CA VAL A 29 2.84 6.79 8.89
C VAL A 29 3.24 5.42 9.40
N ALA A 30 3.57 4.51 8.47
CA ALA A 30 4.21 3.25 8.78
C ALA A 30 5.69 3.51 9.09
N ASP A 31 6.04 3.46 10.37
CA ASP A 31 7.36 3.76 10.92
C ASP A 31 8.13 2.44 11.01
N ALA A 32 8.61 1.97 9.85
CA ALA A 32 8.94 0.56 9.63
C ALA A 32 10.03 0.04 10.57
N ALA A 33 11.13 0.78 10.74
CA ALA A 33 12.21 0.34 11.62
C ALA A 33 11.92 0.54 13.11
N ASN A 34 10.81 1.20 13.46
CA ASN A 34 10.26 1.24 14.81
C ASN A 34 9.04 0.31 14.95
N ASN A 35 8.73 -0.56 13.98
CA ASN A 35 7.69 -1.60 14.06
C ASN A 35 6.31 -1.09 14.53
N ARG A 36 5.95 0.12 14.14
CA ARG A 36 4.71 0.77 14.57
C ARG A 36 4.11 1.61 13.45
N VAL A 37 2.82 1.92 13.60
CA VAL A 37 2.17 2.97 12.82
C VAL A 37 1.91 4.15 13.74
N GLN A 38 2.37 5.33 13.35
CA GLN A 38 2.03 6.58 14.02
C GLN A 38 0.83 7.25 13.35
N LYS A 39 -0.03 7.87 14.13
CA LYS A 39 -1.04 8.83 13.67
C LYS A 39 -0.76 10.22 14.22
N ARG A 40 -0.86 11.22 13.34
CA ARG A 40 -0.53 12.62 13.60
C ARG A 40 -1.77 13.46 13.28
N TYR A 41 -2.32 14.08 14.31
CA TYR A 41 -3.50 14.94 14.20
C TYR A 41 -3.12 16.32 13.64
N PRO A 42 -4.04 17.03 12.97
CA PRO A 42 -3.80 18.40 12.48
C PRO A 42 -3.35 19.40 13.57
N ASN A 43 -3.75 19.17 14.82
CA ASN A 43 -3.34 19.97 15.97
C ASN A 43 -1.92 19.65 16.49
N GLY A 44 -1.15 18.82 15.79
CA GLY A 44 0.21 18.44 16.15
C GLY A 44 0.33 17.28 17.14
N LYS A 45 -0.77 16.77 17.69
CA LYS A 45 -0.73 15.60 18.59
C LYS A 45 -0.29 14.36 17.82
N ILE A 46 0.56 13.53 18.45
CA ILE A 46 1.03 12.26 17.87
C ILE A 46 0.67 11.11 18.81
N LYS A 47 0.27 9.98 18.23
CA LYS A 47 -0.03 8.72 18.93
C LYS A 47 0.42 7.52 18.10
N THR A 48 0.67 6.40 18.76
CA THR A 48 0.72 5.09 18.10
C THR A 48 -0.69 4.63 17.75
N ALA A 49 -0.91 4.24 16.49
CA ALA A 49 -2.18 3.73 15.98
C ALA A 49 -2.21 2.19 15.89
N ALA A 50 -1.06 1.57 15.62
CA ALA A 50 -0.88 0.12 15.58
C ALA A 50 0.55 -0.27 15.95
N GLY A 51 0.72 -1.49 16.47
CA GLY A 51 1.99 -1.95 17.04
C GLY A 51 2.23 -1.36 18.43
N ARG A 52 3.40 -1.67 19.01
CA ARG A 52 3.73 -1.19 20.36
C ARG A 52 4.31 0.23 20.34
N PRO A 53 3.95 1.11 21.29
CA PRO A 53 4.51 2.45 21.36
C PRO A 53 6.04 2.48 21.56
N ASP A 54 6.58 1.48 22.26
CA ASP A 54 8.02 1.26 22.50
C ASP A 54 8.79 0.78 21.26
N GLY A 55 8.09 0.47 20.16
CA GLY A 55 8.65 -0.01 18.91
C GLY A 55 9.16 -1.45 18.92
N ALA A 56 8.82 -2.23 19.96
CA ALA A 56 9.20 -3.63 20.03
C ALA A 56 8.45 -4.45 18.97
N GLY A 57 9.21 -5.00 18.01
CA GLY A 57 8.69 -5.83 16.93
C GLY A 57 8.41 -7.29 17.33
N GLY A 58 7.65 -7.99 16.48
CA GLY A 58 7.31 -9.41 16.67
C GLY A 58 6.00 -9.82 15.98
N SER A 59 5.62 -11.09 16.14
CA SER A 59 4.46 -11.69 15.46
C SER A 59 3.18 -11.79 16.29
N THR A 60 3.23 -11.47 17.59
CA THR A 60 2.03 -11.38 18.45
C THR A 60 1.09 -10.27 17.96
N LEU A 61 -0.20 -10.34 18.31
CA LEU A 61 -1.21 -9.43 17.76
C LEU A 61 -1.04 -7.96 18.22
N ASP A 62 -0.30 -7.71 19.30
CA ASP A 62 0.09 -6.36 19.76
C ASP A 62 1.32 -5.80 19.03
N LYS A 63 2.00 -6.61 18.22
CA LYS A 63 3.26 -6.26 17.56
C LYS A 63 3.13 -6.30 16.03
N LEU A 64 4.02 -5.58 15.38
CA LEU A 64 4.24 -5.58 13.94
C LEU A 64 5.72 -5.89 13.69
N THR A 65 6.06 -6.22 12.45
CA THR A 65 7.46 -6.36 12.01
C THR A 65 7.62 -5.67 10.66
N SER A 66 8.29 -4.51 10.68
CA SER A 66 8.51 -3.65 9.49
C SER A 66 7.24 -3.35 8.71
N PRO A 67 6.23 -2.69 9.33
CA PRO A 67 5.02 -2.32 8.61
C PRO A 67 5.35 -1.40 7.44
N SER A 68 4.73 -1.66 6.29
CA SER A 68 5.03 -0.97 5.02
C SER A 68 3.86 -0.09 4.59
N GLY A 69 2.70 -0.66 4.33
CA GLY A 69 1.48 0.02 3.92
C GLY A 69 0.53 0.29 5.08
N VAL A 70 -0.18 1.42 5.03
CA VAL A 70 -1.22 1.78 6.00
C VAL A 70 -2.44 2.37 5.30
N PHE A 71 -3.63 2.00 5.76
CA PHE A 71 -4.91 2.62 5.41
C PHE A 71 -5.71 2.86 6.69
N ALA A 72 -6.43 3.97 6.77
CA ALA A 72 -7.31 4.24 7.90
C ALA A 72 -8.71 4.69 7.44
N ASP A 73 -9.73 4.32 8.20
CA ASP A 73 -11.08 4.83 7.99
C ASP A 73 -11.36 6.09 8.83
N GLU A 74 -12.50 6.73 8.57
CA GLU A 74 -12.96 7.94 9.30
C GLU A 74 -13.19 7.72 10.81
N ASN A 75 -13.26 6.46 11.26
CA ASN A 75 -13.38 6.10 12.67
C ASN A 75 -12.01 5.87 13.33
N GLU A 76 -10.92 6.18 12.61
CA GLU A 76 -9.53 5.94 12.98
C GLU A 76 -9.19 4.45 13.18
N ASN A 77 -9.95 3.53 12.58
CA ASN A 77 -9.51 2.14 12.49
C ASN A 77 -8.44 2.02 11.41
N VAL A 78 -7.43 1.18 11.66
CA VAL A 78 -6.23 1.11 10.83
C VAL A 78 -6.01 -0.30 10.30
N TYR A 79 -5.69 -0.39 9.02
CA TYR A 79 -5.27 -1.59 8.33
C TYR A 79 -3.80 -1.43 7.96
N VAL A 80 -2.99 -2.42 8.31
CA VAL A 80 -1.53 -2.35 8.17
C VAL A 80 -1.03 -3.57 7.43
N ALA A 81 -0.22 -3.35 6.40
CA ALA A 81 0.58 -4.40 5.81
C ALA A 81 1.75 -4.70 6.75
N ASP A 82 1.63 -5.80 7.48
CA ASP A 82 2.62 -6.27 8.46
C ASP A 82 3.64 -7.14 7.71
N LEU A 83 4.49 -6.46 6.93
CA LEU A 83 5.24 -7.00 5.81
C LEU A 83 6.01 -8.29 6.14
N HIS A 84 6.83 -8.29 7.17
CA HIS A 84 7.65 -9.47 7.50
C HIS A 84 6.86 -10.56 8.24
N ASN A 85 5.66 -10.25 8.73
CA ASN A 85 4.74 -11.23 9.27
C ASN A 85 3.73 -11.73 8.21
N GLN A 86 3.87 -11.35 6.93
CA GLN A 86 3.10 -11.86 5.78
C GLN A 86 1.58 -11.84 5.98
N ARG A 87 1.07 -10.72 6.52
CA ARG A 87 -0.36 -10.57 6.85
C ARG A 87 -0.80 -9.11 6.78
N ILE A 88 -2.11 -8.90 6.69
CA ILE A 88 -2.73 -7.60 6.96
C ILE A 88 -3.34 -7.62 8.35
N GLN A 89 -2.97 -6.65 9.18
CA GLN A 89 -3.49 -6.45 10.53
C GLN A 89 -4.51 -5.32 10.56
N PHE A 90 -5.67 -5.58 11.16
CA PHE A 90 -6.67 -4.57 11.51
C PHE A 90 -6.55 -4.18 12.99
N TRP A 91 -6.51 -2.88 13.27
CA TRP A 91 -6.55 -2.31 14.60
C TRP A 91 -7.75 -1.39 14.72
N GLN A 92 -8.66 -1.73 15.63
CA GLN A 92 -9.71 -0.79 16.02
C GLN A 92 -9.07 0.40 16.74
N LYS A 93 -9.67 1.60 16.60
CA LYS A 93 -9.21 2.81 17.29
C LYS A 93 -8.91 2.54 18.78
N ASP A 94 -7.72 2.94 19.21
CA ASP A 94 -7.20 2.85 20.58
C ASP A 94 -7.08 1.41 21.15
N ALA A 95 -7.27 0.36 20.33
CA ALA A 95 -7.00 -1.01 20.72
C ALA A 95 -5.52 -1.24 21.07
N LYS A 96 -5.25 -2.25 21.91
CA LYS A 96 -3.89 -2.65 22.31
C LYS A 96 -3.32 -3.80 21.47
N SER A 97 -4.14 -4.44 20.67
CA SER A 97 -3.78 -5.53 19.77
C SER A 97 -4.68 -5.51 18.54
N GLY A 98 -4.14 -5.96 17.42
CA GLY A 98 -4.88 -6.10 16.17
C GLY A 98 -5.54 -7.46 16.00
N LYS A 99 -6.07 -7.66 14.79
CA LYS A 99 -6.61 -8.93 14.28
C LYS A 99 -6.11 -9.13 12.86
N THR A 100 -5.69 -10.35 12.53
CA THR A 100 -5.39 -10.68 11.13
C THR A 100 -6.68 -10.63 10.32
N VAL A 101 -6.64 -9.96 9.17
CA VAL A 101 -7.80 -9.79 8.28
C VAL A 101 -7.54 -10.21 6.83
N ALA A 102 -6.29 -10.50 6.48
CA ALA A 102 -5.90 -11.15 5.24
C ALA A 102 -4.51 -11.79 5.41
N GLY A 103 -4.25 -12.88 4.69
CA GLY A 103 -3.00 -13.65 4.77
C GLY A 103 -2.91 -14.53 6.02
N ASN A 104 -2.28 -15.70 5.89
CA ASN A 104 -2.14 -16.69 6.96
C ASN A 104 -0.84 -16.52 7.79
N GLY A 105 0.00 -15.55 7.47
CA GLY A 105 1.28 -15.31 8.16
C GLY A 105 2.46 -16.16 7.66
N THR A 106 2.26 -16.91 6.57
CA THR A 106 3.30 -17.72 5.93
C THR A 106 3.73 -17.07 4.62
N THR A 107 5.05 -17.05 4.37
CA THR A 107 5.60 -16.66 3.07
C THR A 107 5.28 -17.74 2.04
N GLY A 108 4.56 -17.37 0.98
CA GLY A 108 4.23 -18.30 -0.10
C GLY A 108 3.41 -17.65 -1.20
N SER A 109 2.97 -18.46 -2.16
CA SER A 109 2.25 -17.99 -3.35
C SER A 109 0.81 -18.51 -3.43
N ALA A 110 0.36 -19.33 -2.47
CA ALA A 110 -1.05 -19.73 -2.41
C ALA A 110 -1.96 -18.51 -2.22
N LEU A 111 -3.25 -18.64 -2.55
CA LEU A 111 -4.18 -17.52 -2.44
C LEU A 111 -4.47 -17.09 -0.99
N ASN A 112 -4.16 -17.93 0.00
CA ASN A 112 -4.21 -17.57 1.42
C ASN A 112 -2.86 -17.07 2.00
N GLU A 113 -1.79 -17.05 1.20
CA GLU A 113 -0.43 -16.69 1.60
C GLU A 113 -0.03 -15.36 0.96
N PHE A 114 0.96 -14.68 1.55
CA PHE A 114 1.59 -13.50 0.96
C PHE A 114 3.09 -13.69 0.82
N ASN A 115 3.70 -12.87 -0.02
CA ASN A 115 5.13 -12.71 -0.12
C ASN A 115 5.46 -11.22 -0.26
N SER A 116 5.70 -10.58 0.88
CA SER A 116 5.91 -9.14 1.03
C SER A 116 4.67 -8.31 0.64
N PRO A 117 3.59 -8.36 1.46
CA PRO A 117 2.48 -7.43 1.28
C PRO A 117 2.96 -6.01 1.63
N ILE A 118 2.77 -5.05 0.73
CA ILE A 118 3.37 -3.70 0.86
C ILE A 118 2.35 -2.56 0.89
N ARG A 119 1.12 -2.80 0.44
CA ARG A 119 0.04 -1.82 0.42
C ARG A 119 -1.28 -2.48 0.74
N VAL A 120 -2.15 -1.70 1.37
CA VAL A 120 -3.51 -2.10 1.70
C VAL A 120 -4.45 -0.92 1.45
N LEU A 121 -5.61 -1.19 0.84
CA LEU A 121 -6.72 -0.26 0.65
C LEU A 121 -8.04 -1.00 0.94
N LEU A 122 -9.13 -0.26 1.10
CA LEU A 122 -10.48 -0.82 1.16
C LEU A 122 -11.33 -0.33 0.00
N ASP A 123 -12.23 -1.17 -0.49
CA ASP A 123 -13.34 -0.76 -1.35
C ASP A 123 -14.55 -0.27 -0.53
N SER A 124 -15.60 0.22 -1.20
CA SER A 124 -16.83 0.70 -0.56
C SER A 124 -17.58 -0.38 0.23
N LYS A 125 -17.37 -1.66 -0.11
CA LYS A 125 -17.91 -2.83 0.58
C LYS A 125 -17.02 -3.30 1.74
N LYS A 126 -15.92 -2.58 2.01
CA LYS A 126 -14.90 -2.90 3.03
C LYS A 126 -14.13 -4.19 2.74
N ASN A 127 -14.10 -4.66 1.50
CA ASN A 127 -13.14 -5.68 1.12
C ASN A 127 -11.73 -5.08 1.09
N ILE A 128 -10.75 -5.90 1.44
CA ILE A 128 -9.35 -5.51 1.58
C ILE A 128 -8.63 -5.78 0.27
N ILE A 129 -8.04 -4.75 -0.31
CA ILE A 129 -7.22 -4.86 -1.53
C ILE A 129 -5.75 -4.74 -1.12
N VAL A 130 -4.94 -5.73 -1.52
CA VAL A 130 -3.55 -5.87 -1.10
C VAL A 130 -2.63 -5.97 -2.31
N VAL A 131 -1.56 -5.18 -2.30
CA VAL A 131 -0.42 -5.38 -3.22
C VAL A 131 0.54 -6.36 -2.57
N ASP A 132 0.69 -7.52 -3.20
CA ASP A 132 1.55 -8.62 -2.78
C ASP A 132 2.77 -8.65 -3.71
N LEU A 133 3.81 -7.90 -3.30
CA LEU A 133 4.88 -7.42 -4.17
C LEU A 133 5.64 -8.55 -4.85
N GLN A 134 6.16 -9.51 -4.07
CA GLN A 134 7.04 -10.55 -4.63
C GLN A 134 6.24 -11.60 -5.39
N ASN A 135 4.94 -11.74 -5.09
CA ASN A 135 4.03 -12.54 -5.91
C ASN A 135 3.50 -11.79 -7.14
N GLN A 136 3.92 -10.54 -7.36
CA GLN A 136 3.62 -9.75 -8.55
C GLN A 136 2.10 -9.65 -8.82
N ARG A 137 1.32 -9.45 -7.75
CA ARG A 137 -0.14 -9.51 -7.82
C ARG A 137 -0.84 -8.51 -6.91
N VAL A 138 -2.08 -8.21 -7.26
CA VAL A 138 -3.04 -7.52 -6.40
C VAL A 138 -4.17 -8.48 -6.08
N THR A 139 -4.51 -8.60 -4.80
CA THR A 139 -5.57 -9.51 -4.32
C THR A 139 -6.64 -8.76 -3.53
N GLN A 140 -7.88 -9.25 -3.59
CA GLN A 140 -9.02 -8.77 -2.82
C GLN A 140 -9.46 -9.82 -1.79
N TRP A 141 -9.82 -9.38 -0.59
CA TRP A 141 -10.24 -10.25 0.51
C TRP A 141 -11.51 -9.74 1.15
N SER A 142 -12.51 -10.61 1.23
CA SER A 142 -13.79 -10.29 1.87
C SER A 142 -13.72 -10.44 3.38
N LEU A 143 -14.52 -9.64 4.09
CA LEU A 143 -14.77 -9.79 5.53
C LEU A 143 -16.13 -10.46 5.78
N PRO A 144 -16.30 -11.20 6.89
CA PRO A 144 -15.32 -11.48 7.93
C PRO A 144 -14.23 -12.48 7.49
N TYR A 145 -13.01 -12.28 8.00
CA TYR A 145 -11.87 -13.16 7.77
C TYR A 145 -11.93 -14.41 8.66
N ASP A 146 -11.76 -15.58 8.07
CA ASP A 146 -11.58 -16.87 8.74
C ASP A 146 -10.22 -17.46 8.28
N PRO A 147 -9.20 -17.58 9.16
CA PRO A 147 -7.87 -18.05 8.77
C PRO A 147 -7.86 -19.48 8.20
N THR A 148 -8.94 -20.24 8.36
CA THR A 148 -9.08 -21.61 7.83
C THR A 148 -9.79 -21.68 6.48
N LYS A 149 -10.46 -20.61 6.05
CA LYS A 149 -11.33 -20.60 4.85
C LYS A 149 -11.09 -19.44 3.91
N SER A 150 -10.70 -18.28 4.42
CA SER A 150 -10.51 -17.08 3.63
C SER A 150 -9.30 -17.22 2.72
N VAL A 151 -9.51 -16.91 1.45
CA VAL A 151 -8.49 -16.83 0.40
C VAL A 151 -8.66 -15.51 -0.34
N GLY A 152 -7.58 -14.98 -0.88
CA GLY A 152 -7.60 -13.83 -1.76
C GLY A 152 -8.20 -14.17 -3.14
N THR A 153 -8.91 -13.21 -3.71
CA THR A 153 -9.31 -13.20 -5.12
C THR A 153 -8.30 -12.39 -5.91
N LEU A 154 -7.77 -12.93 -7.00
CA LEU A 154 -6.82 -12.21 -7.86
C LEU A 154 -7.54 -11.08 -8.62
N LEU A 155 -7.06 -9.84 -8.45
CA LEU A 155 -7.55 -8.68 -9.21
C LEU A 155 -6.64 -8.32 -10.38
N ALA A 156 -5.32 -8.47 -10.21
CA ALA A 156 -4.33 -8.15 -11.23
C ALA A 156 -3.02 -8.95 -11.03
N GLY A 157 -2.30 -9.22 -12.11
CA GLY A 157 -0.99 -9.88 -12.08
C GLY A 157 -1.05 -11.39 -11.75
N GLY A 158 -0.07 -11.88 -11.00
CA GLY A 158 0.03 -13.29 -10.58
C GLY A 158 0.66 -14.24 -11.61
N ASN A 159 1.10 -13.73 -12.76
CA ASN A 159 1.73 -14.50 -13.85
C ASN A 159 3.25 -14.26 -13.94
N GLY A 160 3.89 -14.03 -12.80
CA GLY A 160 5.30 -13.65 -12.71
C GLY A 160 5.56 -12.18 -13.11
N ALA A 161 6.80 -11.77 -12.92
CA ALA A 161 7.26 -10.43 -13.27
C ALA A 161 7.42 -10.29 -14.79
N GLY A 162 6.96 -9.17 -15.37
CA GLY A 162 7.19 -8.90 -16.79
C GLY A 162 6.35 -7.78 -17.37
N LEU A 163 6.42 -7.64 -18.70
CA LEU A 163 5.79 -6.55 -19.46
C LEU A 163 4.56 -6.99 -20.26
N ASN A 164 4.20 -8.28 -20.19
CA ASN A 164 3.02 -8.78 -20.90
C ASN A 164 1.73 -8.28 -20.23
N PRO A 165 0.59 -8.20 -20.96
CA PRO A 165 -0.67 -7.67 -20.42
C PRO A 165 -1.18 -8.36 -19.15
N TYR A 166 -0.72 -9.57 -18.82
CA TYR A 166 -1.17 -10.33 -17.64
C TYR A 166 -0.15 -10.31 -16.49
N GLN A 167 0.93 -9.55 -16.63
CA GLN A 167 2.03 -9.48 -15.67
C GLN A 167 2.07 -8.11 -15.00
N LEU A 168 2.51 -8.10 -13.75
CA LEU A 168 2.96 -6.90 -13.07
C LEU A 168 4.49 -6.98 -12.97
N ASN A 169 5.16 -5.87 -12.69
CA ASN A 169 6.62 -5.86 -12.54
C ASN A 169 7.03 -4.98 -11.36
N PHE A 170 7.15 -5.61 -10.20
CA PHE A 170 7.30 -4.99 -8.89
C PHE A 170 6.21 -3.93 -8.66
N PRO A 171 4.94 -4.34 -8.53
CA PRO A 171 3.85 -3.40 -8.30
C PRO A 171 4.01 -2.76 -6.92
N VAL A 172 3.99 -1.43 -6.84
CA VAL A 172 4.15 -0.66 -5.58
C VAL A 172 2.98 0.26 -5.32
N GLY A 173 2.65 1.12 -6.28
CA GLY A 173 1.54 2.06 -6.17
C GLY A 173 0.22 1.42 -6.51
N LEU A 174 -0.83 1.79 -5.79
CA LEU A 174 -2.18 1.32 -6.04
C LEU A 174 -3.18 2.46 -5.85
N TYR A 175 -4.06 2.64 -6.83
CA TYR A 175 -5.25 3.48 -6.71
C TYR A 175 -6.44 2.73 -7.31
N PHE A 176 -7.57 2.74 -6.60
CA PHE A 176 -8.80 2.10 -7.05
C PHE A 176 -9.86 3.15 -7.36
N ASP A 177 -10.13 3.33 -8.65
CA ASP A 177 -11.28 4.09 -9.15
C ASP A 177 -12.50 3.17 -9.17
N GLU A 178 -13.09 3.00 -7.99
CA GLU A 178 -14.21 2.08 -7.79
C GLU A 178 -15.45 2.40 -8.65
N PRO A 179 -15.87 3.67 -8.84
CA PRO A 179 -16.99 3.99 -9.72
C PRO A 179 -16.83 3.50 -11.17
N ASN A 180 -15.60 3.48 -11.69
CA ASN A 180 -15.27 2.99 -13.02
C ASN A 180 -14.68 1.58 -13.03
N ASN A 181 -14.64 0.93 -11.87
CA ASN A 181 -14.13 -0.42 -11.69
C ASN A 181 -12.68 -0.61 -12.20
N MET A 182 -11.84 0.42 -12.02
CA MET A 182 -10.49 0.50 -12.58
C MET A 182 -9.42 0.56 -11.50
N LEU A 183 -8.48 -0.37 -11.52
CA LEU A 183 -7.24 -0.28 -10.74
C LEU A 183 -6.14 0.37 -11.57
N TYR A 184 -5.43 1.28 -10.93
CA TYR A 184 -4.19 1.85 -11.43
C TYR A 184 -3.06 1.32 -10.57
N ILE A 185 -2.05 0.75 -11.21
CA ILE A 185 -0.95 0.07 -10.52
C ILE A 185 0.37 0.65 -11.03
N ALA A 186 1.14 1.29 -10.15
CA ALA A 186 2.50 1.70 -10.48
C ALA A 186 3.43 0.50 -10.35
N ASN A 187 4.15 0.22 -11.44
CA ASN A 187 5.08 -0.88 -11.55
C ASN A 187 6.49 -0.27 -11.56
N ASP A 188 7.19 -0.45 -10.45
CA ASP A 188 8.51 0.13 -10.23
C ASP A 188 9.49 -0.27 -11.33
N ALA A 189 9.63 -1.59 -11.55
CA ALA A 189 10.63 -2.15 -12.45
C ALA A 189 10.27 -2.06 -13.93
N SER A 190 8.98 -1.84 -14.28
CA SER A 190 8.61 -1.51 -15.67
C SER A 190 8.60 -0.01 -15.93
N HIS A 191 8.70 0.83 -14.90
CA HIS A 191 8.62 2.28 -15.01
C HIS A 191 7.34 2.78 -15.68
N SER A 192 6.21 2.22 -15.25
CA SER A 192 4.91 2.54 -15.83
C SER A 192 3.76 2.39 -14.83
N VAL A 193 2.64 3.04 -15.13
CA VAL A 193 1.36 2.80 -14.47
C VAL A 193 0.46 2.02 -15.41
N THR A 194 -0.04 0.86 -14.97
CA THR A 194 -0.96 0.01 -15.72
C THR A 194 -2.39 0.19 -15.22
N GLN A 195 -3.36 0.10 -16.13
CA GLN A 195 -4.79 0.13 -15.85
C GLN A 195 -5.39 -1.27 -15.96
N TRP A 196 -6.16 -1.69 -14.96
CA TRP A 196 -6.81 -2.99 -14.89
C TRP A 196 -8.29 -2.85 -14.59
N GLU A 197 -9.14 -3.31 -15.49
CA GLU A 197 -10.59 -3.31 -15.29
C GLU A 197 -11.01 -4.57 -14.52
N LEU A 198 -11.64 -4.43 -13.35
CA LEU A 198 -11.97 -5.61 -12.54
C LEU A 198 -13.02 -6.47 -13.24
N GLY A 199 -12.89 -7.79 -13.08
CA GLY A 199 -13.75 -8.77 -13.76
C GLY A 199 -13.34 -9.05 -15.21
N THR A 200 -12.33 -8.35 -15.72
CA THR A 200 -11.69 -8.68 -17.00
C THR A 200 -10.37 -9.41 -16.77
N TYR A 201 -9.87 -10.11 -17.79
CA TYR A 201 -8.59 -10.80 -17.71
C TYR A 201 -7.51 -9.96 -18.38
N GLY A 202 -6.56 -9.46 -17.58
CA GLY A 202 -5.40 -8.70 -18.05
C GLY A 202 -5.52 -7.18 -17.92
N THR A 203 -4.40 -6.52 -18.22
CA THR A 203 -4.25 -5.07 -18.26
C THR A 203 -5.09 -4.52 -19.41
N LYS A 204 -5.88 -3.49 -19.13
CA LYS A 204 -6.62 -2.74 -20.14
C LYS A 204 -5.70 -1.90 -21.01
N SER A 205 -4.79 -1.15 -20.39
CA SER A 205 -3.80 -0.34 -21.11
C SER A 205 -2.63 0.09 -20.20
N ILE A 206 -1.60 0.68 -20.80
CA ILE A 206 -0.61 1.49 -20.07
C ILE A 206 -1.19 2.90 -19.93
N TYR A 207 -1.34 3.37 -18.69
CA TYR A 207 -1.87 4.69 -18.42
C TYR A 207 -0.79 5.78 -18.44
N ALA A 208 0.40 5.46 -17.92
CA ALA A 208 1.53 6.39 -17.87
C ALA A 208 2.87 5.65 -17.96
N GLY A 209 3.89 6.35 -18.47
CA GLY A 209 5.23 5.80 -18.68
C GLY A 209 5.34 4.90 -19.91
N ILE A 210 6.57 4.53 -20.25
CA ILE A 210 6.86 3.60 -21.36
C ILE A 210 7.52 2.35 -20.77
N PRO A 211 6.82 1.19 -20.74
CA PRO A 211 7.34 -0.02 -20.13
C PRO A 211 8.75 -0.38 -20.61
N GLY A 212 9.68 -0.58 -19.67
CA GLY A 212 11.07 -0.96 -19.94
C GLY A 212 11.95 0.16 -20.51
N ARG A 213 11.47 1.41 -20.54
CA ARG A 213 12.24 2.58 -20.99
C ARG A 213 12.24 3.67 -19.91
N PRO A 214 13.06 3.52 -18.84
CA PRO A 214 13.17 4.56 -17.83
C PRO A 214 13.67 5.86 -18.44
N GLY A 215 13.24 6.99 -17.86
CA GLY A 215 13.76 8.29 -18.25
C GLY A 215 12.93 9.42 -17.66
N SER A 216 13.40 10.65 -17.89
CA SER A 216 12.83 11.88 -17.35
C SER A 216 12.08 12.73 -18.39
N SER A 217 11.87 12.20 -19.60
CA SER A 217 11.05 12.89 -20.60
C SER A 217 9.57 12.89 -20.22
N ALA A 218 8.78 13.78 -20.81
CA ALA A 218 7.37 13.96 -20.46
C ALA A 218 6.50 12.68 -20.57
N ALA A 219 6.94 11.69 -21.34
CA ALA A 219 6.23 10.41 -21.51
C ALA A 219 6.84 9.25 -20.70
N GLN A 220 7.97 9.47 -20.02
CA GLN A 220 8.69 8.43 -19.29
C GLN A 220 8.56 8.61 -17.77
N LEU A 221 8.62 7.48 -17.08
CA LEU A 221 8.79 7.41 -15.63
C LEU A 221 10.11 6.69 -15.34
N ASN A 222 10.57 6.75 -14.11
CA ASN A 222 11.74 6.06 -13.61
C ASN A 222 11.52 5.66 -12.15
N SER A 223 11.06 4.42 -11.96
CA SER A 223 10.65 3.87 -10.66
C SER A 223 9.50 4.63 -10.02
N PRO A 224 8.28 4.56 -10.60
CA PRO A 224 7.11 5.16 -9.98
C PRO A 224 6.64 4.33 -8.78
N GLU A 225 6.47 4.97 -7.62
CA GLU A 225 6.02 4.30 -6.40
C GLU A 225 4.62 4.75 -5.98
N GLY A 226 4.48 5.94 -5.40
CA GLY A 226 3.19 6.46 -4.94
C GLY A 226 2.35 7.00 -6.09
N ILE A 227 1.05 6.69 -6.12
CA ILE A 227 0.10 7.25 -7.09
C ILE A 227 -1.18 7.73 -6.41
N THR A 228 -1.74 8.83 -6.89
CA THR A 228 -3.06 9.31 -6.46
C THR A 228 -3.69 10.19 -7.54
N PHE A 229 -5.00 10.36 -7.47
CA PHE A 229 -5.74 11.25 -8.36
C PHE A 229 -6.33 12.43 -7.58
N ASP A 230 -6.37 13.60 -8.20
CA ASP A 230 -7.22 14.68 -7.69
C ASP A 230 -8.67 14.52 -8.15
N LYS A 231 -9.55 15.38 -7.62
CA LYS A 231 -10.98 15.41 -7.94
C LYS A 231 -11.30 15.75 -9.41
N TYR A 232 -10.32 16.20 -10.19
CA TYR A 232 -10.45 16.49 -11.61
C TYR A 232 -9.93 15.35 -12.48
N GLY A 233 -9.40 14.28 -11.88
CA GLY A 233 -8.85 13.14 -12.58
C GLY A 233 -7.38 13.29 -13.00
N ASN A 234 -6.65 14.27 -12.47
CA ASN A 234 -5.21 14.35 -12.73
C ASN A 234 -4.45 13.34 -11.88
N LEU A 235 -3.57 12.56 -12.49
CA LEU A 235 -2.70 11.59 -11.82
C LEU A 235 -1.43 12.27 -11.29
N TYR A 236 -1.12 12.04 -10.02
CA TYR A 236 0.13 12.41 -9.37
C TYR A 236 0.93 11.14 -9.09
N ILE A 237 2.20 11.15 -9.48
CA ILE A 237 3.12 10.01 -9.33
C ILE A 237 4.36 10.47 -8.58
N ALA A 238 4.76 9.72 -7.55
CA ALA A 238 6.08 9.85 -6.95
C ALA A 238 7.08 9.05 -7.81
N ASP A 239 7.85 9.77 -8.62
CA ASP A 239 8.79 9.22 -9.60
C ASP A 239 10.23 9.26 -9.05
N ILE A 240 10.58 8.25 -8.24
CA ILE A 240 11.63 8.42 -7.22
C ILE A 240 13.05 8.50 -7.77
N ASN A 241 13.32 7.96 -8.96
CA ASN A 241 14.65 8.04 -9.59
C ASN A 241 14.76 9.18 -10.60
N ASN A 242 13.70 9.97 -10.79
CA ASN A 242 13.71 11.20 -11.56
C ASN A 242 13.84 12.41 -10.62
N HIS A 243 15.04 12.65 -10.11
CA HIS A 243 15.36 13.82 -9.31
C HIS A 243 15.43 15.09 -10.18
N SER A 244 14.30 15.62 -10.62
CA SER A 244 14.24 17.01 -11.08
C SER A 244 13.95 17.91 -9.88
N ASN A 245 14.70 19.00 -9.71
CA ASN A 245 14.55 20.00 -8.64
C ASN A 245 13.22 20.81 -8.69
N TYR A 246 12.17 20.25 -9.29
CA TYR A 246 10.83 20.81 -9.35
C TYR A 246 9.82 19.70 -9.03
N PRO A 247 8.87 19.93 -8.11
CA PRO A 247 7.68 19.07 -8.08
C PRO A 247 6.96 19.22 -9.42
N GLN A 248 6.09 18.27 -9.76
CA GLN A 248 5.25 18.18 -10.96
C GLN A 248 5.81 17.25 -12.06
N HIS A 249 5.72 15.94 -11.86
CA HIS A 249 5.30 15.07 -12.97
C HIS A 249 3.78 14.99 -12.95
N LEU A 250 3.15 16.06 -13.43
CA LEU A 250 1.76 16.06 -13.88
C LEU A 250 1.75 15.36 -15.24
N ILE A 251 1.28 14.12 -15.29
CA ILE A 251 0.86 13.55 -16.57
C ILE A 251 -0.60 13.97 -16.74
N LYS A 252 -0.81 14.92 -17.67
CA LYS A 252 -2.14 15.34 -18.13
C LYS A 252 -2.65 14.38 -19.20
#